data_AF-A0A425WNF5-F1
#
_entry.id   AF-A0A425WNF5-F1
#
_cell.length_a   1.000
_cell.length_b   1.000
_cell.length_c   1.000
_cell.angle_alpha   90.00
_cell.angle_beta   90.00
_cell.angle_gamma   90.00
#
_symmetry.space_group_name_H-M   'P 1'
#
loop_
_entity.id
_entity.type
_entity.pdbx_description
1 polymer ?
#
loop_
_entity_poly.entity_id
_entity_poly.type
_entity_poly.pdbx_seq_one_letter_code
_entity_poly.pdbx_strand_id
1 'polypeptide(L)'
;EEKPEHPKSSYAVTGLYFYDLRVCEMAEQVRPSARGELEITSLNQMYLKDGSLSVVTLGRGYAWLDTGTMESLYEAGEFVRSVERAQDLPVSVPEEIAYENGWIDRGILMDAAERYGKSVYGQHLKEVASGTILAERPRR
;
A
#
# COMPACT_ATOMS: atom_id res chain seq x y z
N GLU A 1 -11.87 -4.70 -17.76
CA GLU A 1 -12.73 -3.65 -18.35
C GLU A 1 -12.74 -2.48 -17.38
N GLU A 2 -12.76 -1.26 -17.88
CA GLU A 2 -12.76 -0.05 -17.04
C GLU A 2 -14.20 0.40 -16.83
N LYS A 3 -14.65 0.43 -15.57
CA LYS A 3 -16.01 0.86 -15.14
C LYS A 3 -17.16 0.35 -16.06
N PRO A 4 -17.30 -0.97 -16.25
CA PRO A 4 -18.36 -1.52 -17.12
C PRO A 4 -19.74 -1.33 -16.50
N GLU A 5 -20.76 -0.98 -17.32
CA GLU A 5 -22.17 -0.95 -16.89
C GLU A 5 -22.65 -2.34 -16.44
N HIS A 6 -22.13 -3.40 -17.05
CA HIS A 6 -22.42 -4.80 -16.73
C HIS A 6 -21.12 -5.55 -16.40
N PRO A 7 -20.67 -5.55 -15.13
CA PRO A 7 -19.42 -6.19 -14.74
C PRO A 7 -19.48 -7.71 -14.89
N LYS A 8 -18.44 -8.31 -15.48
CA LYS A 8 -18.31 -9.76 -15.65
C LYS A 8 -18.05 -10.53 -14.36
N SER A 9 -17.61 -9.83 -13.30
CA SER A 9 -17.36 -10.41 -11.99
C SER A 9 -17.40 -9.34 -10.91
N SER A 10 -17.44 -9.76 -9.63
CA SER A 10 -17.31 -8.86 -8.47
C SER A 10 -15.86 -8.55 -8.09
N TYR A 11 -14.86 -8.99 -8.87
CA TYR A 11 -13.46 -8.66 -8.62
C TYR A 11 -13.12 -7.29 -9.20
N ALA A 12 -12.67 -6.40 -8.33
CA ALA A 12 -12.05 -5.14 -8.72
C ALA A 12 -10.52 -5.32 -8.79
N VAL A 13 -9.90 -4.68 -9.78
CA VAL A 13 -8.44 -4.55 -9.81
C VAL A 13 -8.07 -3.40 -8.87
N THR A 14 -7.30 -3.69 -7.83
CA THR A 14 -6.90 -2.69 -6.83
C THR A 14 -5.85 -1.74 -7.40
N GLY A 15 -5.63 -0.61 -6.71
CA GLY A 15 -4.66 0.43 -7.10
C GLY A 15 -3.18 0.08 -6.88
N LEU A 16 -2.80 -1.20 -6.93
CA LEU A 16 -1.43 -1.66 -6.76
C LEU A 16 -1.00 -2.48 -7.98
N TYR A 17 0.02 -2.00 -8.68
CA TYR A 17 0.48 -2.57 -9.94
C TYR A 17 1.99 -2.73 -9.93
N PHE A 18 2.48 -3.87 -10.41
CA PHE A 18 3.90 -4.13 -10.64
C PHE A 18 4.11 -4.33 -12.13
N TYR A 19 5.03 -3.55 -12.70
CA TYR A 19 5.37 -3.64 -14.11
C TYR A 19 6.87 -3.86 -14.30
N ASP A 20 7.22 -4.45 -15.44
CA ASP A 20 8.60 -4.51 -15.91
C ASP A 20 9.02 -3.21 -16.61
N LEU A 21 10.25 -3.19 -17.13
CA LEU A 21 10.83 -2.02 -17.79
C LEU A 21 10.05 -1.56 -19.05
N ARG A 22 9.19 -2.40 -19.64
CA ARG A 22 8.43 -2.07 -20.86
C ARG A 22 7.29 -1.08 -20.59
N VAL A 23 6.97 -0.84 -19.31
CA VAL A 23 5.81 -0.03 -18.90
C VAL A 23 5.83 1.37 -19.49
N CYS A 24 6.99 2.01 -19.59
CA CYS A 24 7.12 3.37 -20.13
C CYS A 24 6.76 3.40 -21.61
N GLU A 25 7.37 2.53 -22.41
CA GLU A 25 7.12 2.43 -23.86
C GLU A 25 5.66 2.03 -24.17
N MET A 26 5.06 1.19 -23.34
CA MET A 26 3.66 0.79 -23.49
C MET A 26 2.71 1.91 -23.07
N ALA A 27 3.01 2.65 -22.00
CA ALA A 27 2.20 3.78 -21.55
C ALA A 27 2.12 4.90 -22.60
N GLU A 28 3.21 5.15 -23.34
CA GLU A 28 3.22 6.12 -24.44
C GLU A 28 2.30 5.75 -25.60
N GLN A 29 1.97 4.45 -25.76
CA GLN A 29 1.07 3.97 -26.80
C GLN A 29 -0.40 4.03 -26.37
N VAL A 30 -0.69 4.28 -25.08
CA VAL A 30 -2.06 4.40 -24.57
C VAL A 30 -2.71 5.62 -25.19
N ARG A 31 -3.91 5.43 -25.74
CA ARG A 31 -4.72 6.52 -26.29
C ARG A 31 -5.78 6.94 -25.28
N PRO A 32 -6.19 8.23 -25.28
CA PRO A 32 -7.29 8.70 -24.45
C PRO A 32 -8.55 7.86 -24.66
N SER A 33 -9.24 7.53 -23.57
CA SER A 33 -10.51 6.81 -23.59
C SER A 33 -11.67 7.72 -24.05
N ALA A 34 -12.88 7.17 -24.08
CA ALA A 34 -14.10 7.97 -24.27
C ALA A 34 -14.28 9.07 -23.20
N ARG A 35 -13.59 8.95 -22.05
CA ARG A 35 -13.56 9.95 -20.98
C ARG A 35 -12.45 10.99 -21.14
N GLY A 36 -11.59 10.84 -22.16
CA GLY A 36 -10.41 11.68 -22.35
C GLY A 36 -9.22 11.34 -21.45
N GLU A 37 -9.28 10.23 -20.71
CA GLU A 37 -8.24 9.81 -19.76
C GLU A 37 -7.29 8.76 -20.38
N LEU A 38 -6.02 8.79 -19.97
CA LEU A 38 -5.08 7.70 -20.24
C LEU A 38 -5.26 6.62 -19.17
N GLU A 39 -6.00 5.58 -19.52
CA GLU A 39 -6.47 4.57 -18.57
C GLU A 39 -5.38 3.56 -18.21
N ILE A 40 -5.16 3.32 -16.92
CA ILE A 40 -4.31 2.22 -16.45
C ILE A 40 -4.85 0.86 -16.92
N THR A 41 -6.17 0.72 -17.04
CA THR A 41 -6.81 -0.48 -17.59
C THR A 41 -6.41 -0.73 -19.03
N SER A 42 -6.19 0.31 -19.85
CA SER A 42 -5.68 0.12 -21.23
C SER A 42 -4.28 -0.50 -21.22
N LEU A 43 -3.40 -0.02 -20.33
CA LEU A 43 -2.06 -0.57 -20.16
C LEU A 43 -2.09 -2.03 -19.67
N ASN A 44 -2.90 -2.33 -18.66
CA ASN A 44 -3.10 -3.71 -18.17
C ASN A 44 -3.62 -4.64 -19.26
N GLN A 45 -4.49 -4.15 -20.15
CA GLN A 45 -4.99 -4.93 -21.30
C GLN A 45 -3.89 -5.21 -22.33
N MET A 46 -2.88 -4.37 -22.47
CA MET A 46 -1.73 -4.65 -23.34
C MET A 46 -0.92 -5.83 -22.79
N TYR A 47 -0.59 -5.82 -21.50
CA TYR A 47 0.06 -6.96 -20.82
C TYR A 47 -0.80 -8.23 -20.85
N LEU A 48 -2.13 -8.11 -20.71
CA LEU A 48 -3.03 -9.26 -20.82
C LEU A 48 -3.01 -9.87 -22.23
N LYS A 49 -3.03 -9.05 -23.28
CA LYS A 49 -2.98 -9.51 -24.68
C LYS A 49 -1.66 -10.19 -25.03
N ASP A 50 -0.56 -9.71 -24.46
CA ASP A 50 0.78 -10.30 -24.56
C ASP A 50 0.94 -11.55 -23.68
N GLY A 51 -0.04 -11.87 -22.83
CA GLY A 51 0.02 -13.04 -21.93
C GLY A 51 1.01 -12.87 -20.77
N SER A 52 1.56 -11.68 -20.55
CA SER A 52 2.53 -11.37 -19.50
C SER A 52 1.92 -10.75 -18.25
N LEU A 53 0.59 -10.61 -18.20
CA LEU A 53 -0.14 -10.18 -17.01
C LEU A 53 -0.35 -11.35 -16.03
N SER A 54 0.09 -11.17 -14.78
CA SER A 54 -0.26 -12.04 -13.66
C SER A 54 -1.23 -11.32 -12.71
N VAL A 55 -2.20 -12.06 -12.17
CA VAL A 55 -3.17 -11.53 -11.20
C VAL A 55 -3.04 -12.30 -9.90
N VAL A 56 -2.87 -11.57 -8.80
CA VAL A 56 -2.88 -12.13 -7.44
C VAL A 56 -4.18 -11.73 -6.77
N THR A 57 -4.93 -12.71 -6.28
CA THR A 57 -6.17 -12.46 -5.56
C THR A 57 -5.88 -12.16 -4.09
N LEU A 58 -6.33 -10.99 -3.62
CA LEU A 58 -6.35 -10.67 -2.20
C LEU A 58 -7.59 -11.35 -1.59
N GLY A 59 -7.35 -12.37 -0.76
CA GLY A 59 -8.42 -13.09 -0.08
C GLY A 59 -9.16 -12.23 0.95
N ARG A 60 -10.24 -12.78 1.52
CA ARG A 60 -11.11 -12.08 2.50
C ARG A 60 -10.41 -11.58 3.76
N GLY A 61 -9.18 -12.02 4.04
CA GLY A 61 -8.38 -11.53 5.18
C GLY A 61 -7.69 -10.20 4.93
N TYR A 62 -7.73 -9.67 3.71
CA TYR A 62 -7.19 -8.35 3.38
C TYR A 62 -8.29 -7.29 3.40
N ALA A 63 -8.00 -6.13 3.98
CA ALA A 63 -8.81 -4.94 3.82
C ALA A 63 -8.21 -4.09 2.70
N TRP A 64 -9.02 -3.83 1.66
CA TRP A 64 -8.71 -2.81 0.66
C TRP A 64 -9.73 -1.68 0.84
N LEU A 65 -9.22 -0.54 1.28
CA LEU A 65 -10.00 0.65 1.59
C LEU A 65 -9.59 1.74 0.60
N ASP A 66 -10.58 2.39 -0.01
CA ASP A 66 -10.37 3.59 -0.82
C ASP A 66 -10.89 4.80 -0.06
N THR A 67 -10.25 5.95 -0.25
CA THR A 67 -10.59 7.20 0.46
C THR A 67 -11.19 8.25 -0.47
N GLY A 68 -11.80 7.80 -1.58
CA GLY A 68 -12.38 8.66 -2.61
C GLY A 68 -13.60 9.48 -2.17
N THR A 69 -14.21 9.19 -1.02
CA THR A 69 -15.29 9.98 -0.42
C THR A 69 -15.01 10.29 1.06
N MET A 70 -15.67 11.31 1.60
CA MET A 70 -15.57 11.66 3.03
C MET A 70 -16.02 10.51 3.95
N GLU A 71 -17.09 9.79 3.55
CA GLU A 71 -17.58 8.64 4.31
C GLU A 71 -16.56 7.50 4.30
N SER A 72 -16.06 7.11 3.12
CA SER A 72 -15.05 6.06 2.99
C SER A 72 -13.73 6.41 3.69
N LEU A 73 -13.37 7.70 3.75
CA LEU A 73 -12.21 8.18 4.52
C LEU A 73 -12.44 8.01 6.03
N TYR A 74 -13.62 8.35 6.52
CA TYR A 74 -13.97 8.15 7.93
C TYR A 74 -13.97 6.67 8.30
N GLU A 75 -14.60 5.81 7.51
CA GLU A 75 -14.58 4.36 7.68
C GLU A 75 -13.16 3.80 7.70
N ALA A 76 -12.30 4.26 6.78
CA ALA A 76 -10.91 3.83 6.74
C ALA A 76 -10.13 4.22 8.00
N GLY A 77 -10.35 5.45 8.51
CA GLY A 77 -9.75 5.90 9.77
C GLY A 77 -10.21 5.08 10.97
N GLU A 78 -11.50 4.76 11.05
CA GLU A 78 -12.06 3.92 12.11
C GLU A 78 -11.51 2.48 12.05
N PHE A 79 -11.33 1.94 10.84
CA PHE A 79 -10.72 0.64 10.64
C PHE A 79 -9.27 0.61 11.15
N VAL A 80 -8.43 1.55 10.70
CA VAL A 80 -7.03 1.65 11.13
C VAL A 80 -6.94 1.79 12.65
N ARG A 81 -7.71 2.72 13.24
CA ARG A 81 -7.73 2.92 14.69
C ARG A 81 -8.11 1.65 15.47
N SER A 82 -9.05 0.87 14.94
CA SER A 82 -9.49 -0.37 15.57
C SER A 82 -8.40 -1.45 15.51
N VAL A 83 -7.70 -1.56 14.38
CA VAL A 83 -6.56 -2.48 14.22
C VAL A 83 -5.43 -2.10 15.16
N GLU A 84 -5.03 -0.83 15.19
CA GLU A 84 -3.95 -0.34 16.05
C GLU A 84 -4.25 -0.61 17.52
N ARG A 85 -5.49 -0.35 17.98
CA ARG A 85 -5.90 -0.64 19.36
C ARG A 85 -5.93 -2.12 19.69
N ALA A 86 -6.27 -2.98 18.74
CA ALA A 86 -6.34 -4.41 18.96
C ALA A 86 -4.95 -5.06 19.04
N GLN A 87 -3.97 -4.50 18.32
CA GLN A 87 -2.61 -5.02 18.25
C GLN A 87 -1.61 -4.25 19.14
N ASP A 88 -2.01 -3.09 19.66
CA ASP A 88 -1.14 -2.12 20.34
C ASP A 88 0.07 -1.73 19.48
N LEU A 89 -0.12 -1.73 18.15
CA LEU A 89 0.92 -1.46 17.16
C LEU A 89 0.38 -0.53 16.07
N PRO A 90 1.08 0.55 15.74
CA PRO A 90 0.68 1.46 14.66
C PRO A 90 0.78 0.78 13.28
N VAL A 91 -0.06 1.22 12.35
CA VAL A 91 -0.04 0.73 10.96
C VAL A 91 0.78 1.67 10.07
N SER A 92 1.63 1.11 9.21
CA SER A 92 2.35 1.84 8.16
C SER A 92 3.31 2.93 8.68
N VAL A 93 4.17 2.58 9.64
CA VAL A 93 5.24 3.44 10.18
C VAL A 93 6.49 3.38 9.27
N PRO A 94 6.78 4.40 8.43
CA PRO A 94 7.85 4.30 7.44
C PRO A 94 9.24 4.18 8.05
N GLU A 95 9.49 4.81 9.21
CA GLU A 95 10.78 4.74 9.90
C GLU A 95 11.08 3.35 10.44
N GLU A 96 10.08 2.68 11.00
CA GLU A 96 10.17 1.27 11.43
C GLU A 96 10.42 0.37 10.22
N ILE A 97 9.61 0.49 9.15
CA ILE A 97 9.80 -0.28 7.92
C ILE A 97 11.22 -0.09 7.35
N ALA A 98 11.72 1.15 7.31
CA ALA A 98 13.05 1.45 6.83
C ALA A 98 14.14 0.83 7.71
N TYR A 99 13.97 0.87 9.03
CA TYR A 99 14.90 0.27 9.99
C TYR A 99 14.92 -1.26 9.89
N GLU A 100 13.74 -1.90 9.82
CA GLU A 100 13.62 -3.36 9.66
C GLU A 100 14.22 -3.87 8.35
N ASN A 101 14.11 -3.09 7.27
CA ASN A 101 14.74 -3.41 5.99
C ASN A 101 16.23 -3.02 5.92
N GLY A 102 16.79 -2.43 6.99
CA GLY A 102 18.19 -2.01 7.05
C GLY A 102 18.54 -0.81 6.16
N TRP A 103 17.55 -0.02 5.74
CA TRP A 103 17.75 1.20 4.95
C TRP A 103 18.28 2.36 5.80
N ILE A 104 17.95 2.36 7.09
CA ILE A 104 18.45 3.31 8.08
C ILE A 104 19.02 2.56 9.28
N ASP A 105 19.96 3.19 9.98
CA ASP A 105 20.48 2.67 11.24
C ASP A 105 19.65 3.13 12.45
N ARG A 106 20.00 2.59 13.62
CA ARG A 106 19.35 2.91 14.89
C ARG A 106 19.48 4.40 15.26
N GLY A 107 20.58 5.06 14.87
CA GLY A 107 20.80 6.47 15.15
C GLY A 107 19.77 7.33 14.42
N ILE A 108 19.59 7.09 13.12
CA ILE A 108 18.58 7.79 12.31
C ILE A 108 17.16 7.56 12.86
N LEU A 109 16.85 6.33 13.27
CA LEU A 109 15.54 6.01 13.88
C LEU A 109 15.33 6.78 15.20
N MET A 110 16.35 6.85 16.05
CA MET A 110 16.29 7.58 17.33
C MET A 110 16.14 9.09 17.10
N ASP A 111 16.86 9.67 16.15
CA ASP A 111 16.74 11.08 15.78
C ASP A 111 15.31 11.42 15.32
N ALA A 112 14.69 10.54 14.53
CA ALA A 112 13.29 10.68 14.15
C ALA A 112 12.37 10.63 15.38
N ALA A 113 12.57 9.65 16.26
CA ALA A 113 11.80 9.50 17.48
C ALA A 113 11.90 10.72 18.41
N GLU A 114 13.07 11.36 18.48
CA GLU A 114 13.29 12.59 19.24
C GLU A 114 12.51 13.78 18.66
N ARG A 115 12.42 13.91 17.33
CA ARG A 115 11.62 14.96 16.67
C ARG A 115 10.13 14.85 17.00
N TYR A 116 9.62 13.63 17.13
CA TYR A 116 8.26 13.35 17.58
C TYR A 116 8.07 13.48 19.10
N GLY A 117 9.16 13.66 19.85
CA GLY A 117 9.16 14.05 21.27
C GLY A 117 8.50 13.03 22.19
N LYS A 118 7.43 13.47 22.87
CA LYS A 118 6.65 12.67 23.84
C LYS A 118 5.34 12.12 23.25
N SER A 119 5.14 12.24 21.94
CA SER A 119 3.97 11.64 21.29
C SER A 119 4.00 10.12 21.37
N VAL A 120 2.83 9.48 21.24
CA VAL A 120 2.72 8.01 21.16
C VAL A 120 3.57 7.46 20.01
N TYR A 121 3.59 8.16 18.86
CA TYR A 121 4.44 7.80 17.72
C TYR A 121 5.94 7.85 18.06
N GLY A 122 6.40 8.93 18.71
CA GLY A 122 7.80 9.04 19.13
C GLY A 122 8.20 8.03 20.22
N GLN A 123 7.25 7.59 21.05
CA GLN A 123 7.47 6.51 22.01
C GLN A 123 7.61 5.16 21.29
N HIS A 124 6.71 4.86 20.35
CA HIS A 124 6.78 3.66 19.51
C HIS A 124 8.13 3.52 18.80
N LEU A 125 8.61 4.59 18.13
CA LEU A 125 9.91 4.55 17.45
C LEU A 125 11.09 4.28 18.41
N LYS A 126 11.01 4.75 19.66
CA LYS A 126 12.03 4.45 20.69
C LYS A 126 11.99 2.97 21.09
N GLU A 127 10.81 2.40 21.20
CA GLU A 127 10.60 0.99 21.54
C GLU A 127 11.07 0.05 20.43
N VAL A 128 10.86 0.43 19.16
CA VAL A 128 11.45 -0.25 17.99
C VAL A 128 12.98 -0.16 18.06
N ALA A 129 13.53 1.03 18.30
CA ALA A 129 14.99 1.22 18.39
C ALA A 129 15.64 0.49 19.58
N SER A 130 14.90 0.20 20.65
CA SER A 130 15.37 -0.62 21.77
C SER A 130 15.21 -2.12 21.56
N GLY A 131 14.54 -2.54 20.47
CA GLY A 131 14.26 -3.95 20.20
C GLY A 131 13.19 -4.55 21.11
N THR A 132 12.36 -3.71 21.74
CA THR A 132 11.25 -4.15 22.61
C THR A 132 10.10 -4.68 21.77
N ILE A 133 9.86 -4.04 20.62
CA ILE A 133 8.92 -4.48 19.60
C ILE A 133 9.76 -5.24 18.57
N LEU A 134 9.93 -6.55 18.79
CA LEU A 134 10.44 -7.43 17.76
C LEU A 134 9.23 -8.00 17.02
N ALA A 135 9.02 -7.54 15.79
CA ALA A 135 8.19 -8.28 14.86
C ALA A 135 8.78 -9.69 14.76
N GLU A 136 8.04 -10.71 15.22
CA GLU A 136 8.41 -12.10 15.00
C GLU A 136 8.58 -12.34 13.50
N ARG A 137 9.83 -12.37 13.02
CA ARG A 137 10.15 -12.99 11.74
C ARG A 137 11.28 -13.99 11.89
N PRO A 138 11.12 -15.21 11.36
CA PRO A 138 12.20 -16.15 11.24
C PRO A 138 13.24 -15.53 10.30
N ARG A 139 14.48 -15.43 10.78
CA ARG A 139 15.63 -15.12 9.93
C ARG A 139 15.65 -16.14 8.79
N ARG A 140 15.46 -15.69 7.55
CA ARG A 140 15.81 -16.48 6.37
C ARG A 140 17.30 -16.34 6.10
#